data_AF-A0AAU3TJX3-F1
#
_entry.id   AF-A0AAU3TJX3-F1
#
_cell.length_a   1.000
_cell.length_b   1.000
_cell.length_c   1.000
_cell.angle_alpha   90.00
_cell.angle_beta   90.00
_cell.angle_gamma   90.00
#
_symmetry.space_group_name_H-M   'P 1'
#
loop_
_entity.id
_entity.type
_entity.pdbx_description
1 polymer ?
#
loop_
_entity_poly.entity_id
_entity_poly.type
_entity_poly.pdbx_seq_one_letter_code
_entity_poly.pdbx_strand_id
1 'polypeptide(L)'
;MPTLNEAVEAARPYLEQAFAHEPWTVVVRPELSEETDLAWLIRYDTRQSSDPGGAVGGPLTHLVLVPHDGSGVRFPPSHLPLDEYFAYVRHSDWVTAGKAGTVKAEPWQGALKWLLSTYHGLVELVTTEPVAEDAGTWLFACRTTAQPGYPRTPMLTASLVVPKEPGTPFHPAADDPWRDAAAYTQNPESRDPQTQARRLNARGCVVTMAAAIAGAPSCPLPWQPAHEAPGWWELLLRRHFPASEQLRCATWDEVVRRAEETGPDTQGVVWVRRALRGVEVSGHLLYAHNNGGAVTFLDGMTGGLARLDTAGLLELVFARVRPGGAERADDFEAALRKA
;
A
#
# COMPACT_ATOMS: atom_id res chain seq x y z
N MET A 1 12.14 -27.53 7.59
CA MET A 1 12.81 -26.37 8.19
C MET A 1 13.98 -26.93 9.01
N PRO A 2 15.23 -26.50 8.75
CA PRO A 2 16.39 -27.01 9.47
C PRO A 2 16.30 -26.64 10.96
N THR A 3 16.78 -27.52 11.81
CA THR A 3 17.05 -27.24 13.23
C THR A 3 18.25 -26.29 13.38
N LEU A 4 18.40 -25.65 14.55
CA LEU A 4 19.57 -24.81 14.82
C LEU A 4 20.89 -25.55 14.59
N ASN A 5 20.98 -26.81 15.01
CA ASN A 5 22.20 -27.61 14.81
C ASN A 5 22.49 -27.83 13.32
N GLU A 6 21.47 -28.19 12.53
CA GLU A 6 21.64 -28.35 11.08
C GLU A 6 22.03 -27.02 10.42
N ALA A 7 21.47 -25.90 10.86
CA ALA A 7 21.81 -24.58 10.35
C ALA A 7 23.26 -24.18 10.70
N VAL A 8 23.71 -24.44 11.93
CA VAL A 8 25.10 -24.22 12.37
C VAL A 8 26.07 -25.08 11.55
N GLU A 9 25.75 -26.35 11.34
CA GLU A 9 26.59 -27.26 10.56
C GLU A 9 26.63 -26.88 9.07
N ALA A 10 25.53 -26.34 8.52
CA ALA A 10 25.53 -25.76 7.18
C ALA A 10 26.35 -24.46 7.10
N ALA A 11 26.32 -23.62 8.13
CA ALA A 11 27.01 -22.33 8.17
C ALA A 11 28.54 -22.46 8.28
N ARG A 12 29.02 -23.46 9.02
CA ARG A 12 30.45 -23.68 9.29
C ARG A 12 31.33 -23.76 8.02
N PRO A 13 31.08 -24.66 7.04
CA PRO A 13 31.93 -24.76 5.85
C PRO A 13 31.87 -23.49 5.00
N TYR A 14 30.72 -22.81 4.97
CA TYR A 14 30.58 -21.54 4.26
C TYR A 14 31.46 -20.44 4.88
N LEU A 15 31.46 -20.33 6.22
CA LEU A 15 32.32 -19.39 6.94
C LEU A 15 33.81 -19.72 6.80
N GLU A 16 34.16 -20.99 6.91
CA GLU A 16 35.55 -21.46 6.71
C GLU A 16 36.04 -21.13 5.30
N GLN A 17 35.21 -21.33 4.28
CA GLN A 17 35.54 -20.96 2.91
C GLN A 17 35.65 -19.44 2.73
N ALA A 18 34.70 -18.67 3.25
CA ALA A 18 34.66 -17.22 3.10
C ALA A 18 35.88 -16.52 3.73
N PHE A 19 36.42 -17.08 4.82
CA PHE A 19 37.54 -16.52 5.56
C PHE A 19 38.83 -17.37 5.45
N ALA A 20 38.91 -18.28 4.47
CA ALA A 20 40.03 -19.22 4.31
C ALA A 20 41.41 -18.54 4.16
N HIS A 21 41.43 -17.29 3.71
CA HIS A 21 42.66 -16.51 3.49
C HIS A 21 42.88 -15.42 4.55
N GLU A 22 41.98 -15.30 5.51
CA GLU A 22 42.07 -14.30 6.57
C GLU A 22 42.80 -14.90 7.78
N PRO A 23 43.51 -14.08 8.59
CA PRO A 23 44.22 -14.56 9.78
C PRO A 23 43.28 -14.84 10.97
N TRP A 24 41.97 -14.77 10.77
CA TRP A 24 40.97 -14.87 11.82
C TRP A 24 40.51 -16.30 12.07
N THR A 25 40.26 -16.63 13.33
CA THR A 25 39.63 -17.90 13.69
C THR A 25 38.16 -17.64 13.93
N VAL A 26 37.30 -18.09 13.03
CA VAL A 26 35.85 -17.92 13.14
C VAL A 26 35.28 -18.87 14.21
N VAL A 27 34.46 -18.31 15.09
CA VAL A 27 33.75 -19.03 16.15
C VAL A 27 32.25 -18.78 15.98
N VAL A 28 31.50 -19.81 15.61
CA VAL A 28 30.03 -19.75 15.56
C VAL A 28 29.48 -19.67 16.99
N ARG A 29 28.42 -18.87 17.18
CA ARG A 29 27.75 -18.61 18.47
C ARG A 29 26.28 -19.04 18.38
N PRO A 30 25.96 -20.36 18.44
CA PRO A 30 24.59 -20.85 18.31
C PRO A 30 23.63 -20.23 19.33
N GLU A 31 24.11 -19.95 20.53
CA GLU A 31 23.33 -19.37 21.63
C GLU A 31 22.89 -17.92 21.39
N LEU A 32 23.55 -17.21 20.45
CA LEU A 32 23.18 -15.86 20.02
C LEU A 32 22.43 -15.87 18.68
N SER A 33 22.22 -17.04 18.10
CA SER A 33 21.58 -17.18 16.80
C SER A 33 20.06 -17.15 16.95
N GLU A 34 19.40 -16.52 15.99
CA GLU A 34 17.96 -16.28 16.04
C GLU A 34 17.27 -16.97 14.86
N GLU A 35 16.03 -17.43 15.08
CA GLU A 35 15.20 -17.96 14.01
C GLU A 35 14.22 -16.90 13.52
N THR A 36 14.04 -16.84 12.21
CA THR A 36 12.99 -16.03 11.57
C THR A 36 12.10 -16.92 10.71
N ASP A 37 11.04 -16.33 10.14
CA ASP A 37 10.15 -17.02 9.19
C ASP A 37 10.87 -17.47 7.90
N LEU A 38 12.00 -16.84 7.56
CA LEU A 38 12.73 -17.09 6.30
C LEU A 38 14.04 -17.86 6.47
N ALA A 39 14.74 -17.68 7.60
CA ALA A 39 16.07 -18.23 7.80
C ALA A 39 16.47 -18.33 9.28
N TRP A 40 17.50 -19.14 9.55
CA TRP A 40 18.33 -18.97 10.73
C TRP A 40 19.37 -17.86 10.52
N LEU A 41 19.51 -17.01 11.54
CA LEU A 41 20.48 -15.93 11.64
C LEU A 41 21.64 -16.44 12.50
N ILE A 42 22.60 -17.10 11.87
CA ILE A 42 23.72 -17.72 12.57
C ILE A 42 24.76 -16.66 12.91
N ARG A 43 24.89 -16.35 14.20
CA ARG A 43 25.91 -15.43 14.71
C ARG A 43 27.26 -16.12 14.74
N TYR A 44 28.29 -15.36 14.42
CA TYR A 44 29.67 -15.78 14.59
C TYR A 44 30.53 -14.59 14.99
N ASP A 45 31.69 -14.88 15.54
CA ASP A 45 32.70 -13.89 15.87
C ASP A 45 34.09 -14.39 15.49
N THR A 46 35.10 -13.55 15.66
CA THR A 46 36.50 -14.00 15.61
C THR A 46 37.00 -14.26 17.02
N ARG A 47 37.87 -15.26 17.20
CA ARG A 47 38.49 -15.49 18.52
C ARG A 47 39.25 -14.23 18.99
N GLN A 48 39.86 -13.53 18.03
CA GLN A 48 40.67 -12.33 18.24
C GLN A 48 39.88 -11.13 18.79
N SER A 49 38.61 -10.96 18.41
CA SER A 49 37.74 -9.89 18.94
C SER A 49 37.22 -10.19 20.35
N SER A 50 37.21 -11.46 20.74
CA SER A 50 36.75 -11.91 22.07
C SER A 50 37.83 -11.82 23.15
N ASP A 51 39.11 -11.66 22.79
CA ASP A 51 40.23 -11.59 23.73
C ASP A 51 40.42 -10.15 24.28
N PRO A 52 40.41 -9.96 25.62
CA PRO A 52 40.67 -8.64 26.22
C PRO A 52 42.08 -8.14 25.88
N GLY A 53 42.16 -7.12 25.03
CA GLY A 53 43.42 -6.54 24.55
C GLY A 53 43.82 -6.95 23.13
N GLY A 54 42.98 -7.72 22.42
CA GLY A 54 43.15 -8.03 21.00
C GLY A 54 43.09 -6.78 20.12
N ALA A 55 43.80 -6.82 18.97
CA ALA A 55 43.73 -5.77 17.98
C ALA A 55 42.30 -5.66 17.42
N VAL A 56 41.78 -4.43 17.31
CA VAL A 56 40.47 -4.14 16.71
C VAL A 56 40.55 -4.44 15.21
N GLY A 57 40.17 -5.66 14.81
CA GLY A 57 40.15 -6.11 13.42
C GLY A 57 39.29 -7.35 13.27
N GLY A 58 38.42 -7.36 12.27
CA GLY A 58 37.48 -8.45 12.02
C GLY A 58 36.53 -8.14 10.88
N PRO A 59 35.71 -9.12 10.46
CA PRO A 59 34.72 -8.91 9.42
C PRO A 59 33.67 -7.89 9.86
N LEU A 60 33.23 -7.03 8.94
CA LEU A 60 32.18 -6.05 9.22
C LEU A 60 30.82 -6.70 9.55
N THR A 61 30.61 -7.90 9.02
CA THR A 61 29.41 -8.70 9.25
C THR A 61 29.76 -9.82 10.22
N HIS A 62 28.89 -10.07 11.21
CA HIS A 62 29.04 -11.10 12.25
C HIS A 62 27.86 -12.07 12.23
N LEU A 63 27.27 -12.26 11.05
CA LEU A 63 26.06 -13.05 10.85
C LEU A 63 26.04 -13.64 9.43
N VAL A 64 25.65 -14.91 9.32
CA VAL A 64 25.27 -15.54 8.06
C VAL A 64 23.83 -16.02 8.14
N LEU A 65 23.17 -15.99 6.99
CA LEU A 65 21.81 -16.47 6.81
C LEU A 65 21.85 -17.91 6.32
N VAL A 66 21.08 -18.77 6.96
CA VAL A 66 20.80 -20.14 6.50
C VAL A 66 19.32 -20.23 6.15
N PRO A 67 18.97 -20.06 4.87
CA PRO A 67 17.58 -20.09 4.41
C PRO A 67 16.83 -21.37 4.73
N HIS A 68 15.56 -21.24 5.15
CA HIS A 68 14.69 -22.36 5.44
C HIS A 68 14.20 -23.10 4.19
N ASP A 69 14.23 -22.44 3.03
CA ASP A 69 13.84 -22.96 1.73
C ASP A 69 14.92 -23.86 1.08
N GLY A 70 16.05 -24.07 1.76
CA GLY A 70 17.17 -24.87 1.26
C GLY A 70 18.10 -24.13 0.29
N SER A 71 17.84 -22.83 0.03
CA SER A 71 18.80 -21.98 -0.68
C SER A 71 20.13 -21.93 0.06
N GLY A 72 21.23 -21.76 -0.68
CA GLY A 72 22.57 -21.76 -0.10
C GLY A 72 22.77 -20.69 0.98
N VAL A 73 23.59 -21.03 1.98
CA VAL A 73 24.07 -20.13 3.05
C VAL A 73 24.70 -18.88 2.41
N ARG A 74 24.45 -17.71 3.00
CA ARG A 74 24.93 -16.44 2.46
C ARG A 74 25.13 -15.37 3.52
N PHE A 75 25.95 -14.38 3.21
CA PHE A 75 25.95 -13.12 3.95
C PHE A 75 24.74 -12.28 3.53
N PRO A 76 24.10 -11.55 4.48
CA PRO A 76 23.18 -10.50 4.09
C PRO A 76 23.93 -9.37 3.36
N PRO A 77 23.28 -8.64 2.45
CA PRO A 77 23.86 -7.45 1.85
C PRO A 77 24.17 -6.39 2.92
N SER A 78 25.41 -5.94 3.01
CA SER A 78 25.87 -5.01 4.05
C SER A 78 25.28 -3.59 3.92
N HIS A 79 24.72 -3.26 2.75
CA HIS A 79 24.12 -1.95 2.46
C HIS A 79 22.63 -1.87 2.76
N LEU A 80 21.99 -2.97 3.18
CA LEU A 80 20.56 -3.03 3.50
C LEU A 80 20.34 -3.45 4.96
N PRO A 81 19.44 -2.77 5.69
CA PRO A 81 18.87 -3.32 6.91
C PRO A 81 18.29 -4.73 6.67
N LEU A 82 18.43 -5.62 7.65
CA LEU A 82 18.06 -7.02 7.48
C LEU A 82 16.54 -7.22 7.31
N ASP A 83 15.75 -6.43 8.02
CA ASP A 83 14.29 -6.38 7.91
C ASP A 83 13.84 -5.92 6.51
N GLU A 84 14.50 -4.90 5.96
CA GLU A 84 14.28 -4.46 4.57
C GLU A 84 14.66 -5.55 3.58
N TYR A 85 15.82 -6.21 3.78
CA TYR A 85 16.26 -7.33 2.93
C TYR A 85 15.23 -8.47 2.93
N PHE A 86 14.74 -8.87 4.10
CA PHE A 86 13.69 -9.89 4.20
C PHE A 86 12.37 -9.47 3.54
N ALA A 87 12.02 -8.19 3.55
CA ALA A 87 10.86 -7.72 2.79
C ALA A 87 11.02 -7.98 1.27
N TYR A 88 12.21 -7.76 0.71
CA TYR A 88 12.49 -8.08 -0.70
C TYR A 88 12.52 -9.59 -0.96
N VAL A 89 13.03 -10.40 -0.04
CA VAL A 89 13.04 -11.88 -0.15
C VAL A 89 11.62 -12.46 -0.12
N ARG A 90 10.67 -11.86 0.59
CA ARG A 90 9.26 -12.31 0.54
C ARG A 90 8.62 -12.15 -0.85
N HIS A 91 9.21 -11.32 -1.71
CA HIS A 91 8.70 -11.02 -3.05
C HIS A 91 9.56 -11.63 -4.18
N SER A 92 10.76 -12.13 -3.88
CA SER A 92 11.70 -12.63 -4.89
C SER A 92 12.71 -13.60 -4.29
N ASP A 93 13.60 -14.18 -5.10
CA ASP A 93 14.69 -14.97 -4.55
C ASP A 93 15.72 -14.11 -3.79
N TRP A 94 16.51 -14.75 -2.94
CA TRP A 94 17.56 -14.13 -2.13
C TRP A 94 18.60 -13.33 -2.93
N VAL A 95 18.93 -13.74 -4.16
CA VAL A 95 19.92 -13.06 -5.01
C VAL A 95 19.32 -11.78 -5.59
N THR A 96 18.10 -11.86 -6.10
CA THR A 96 17.37 -10.72 -6.66
C THR A 96 17.09 -9.68 -5.57
N ALA A 97 16.65 -10.11 -4.39
CA ALA A 97 16.48 -9.25 -3.23
C ALA A 97 17.75 -8.46 -2.86
N GLY A 98 18.93 -9.06 -3.02
CA GLY A 98 20.21 -8.42 -2.69
C GLY A 98 20.60 -7.25 -3.61
N LYS A 99 19.93 -7.11 -4.75
CA LYS A 99 20.13 -6.00 -5.70
C LYS A 99 19.42 -4.72 -5.26
N ALA A 100 18.51 -4.76 -4.29
CA ALA A 100 17.78 -3.59 -3.84
C ALA A 100 18.74 -2.49 -3.37
N GLY A 101 18.41 -1.23 -3.69
CA GLY A 101 19.26 -0.08 -3.38
C GLY A 101 20.54 0.05 -4.23
N THR A 102 20.76 -0.82 -5.21
CA THR A 102 21.88 -0.74 -6.15
C THR A 102 21.44 -0.23 -7.52
N VAL A 103 22.41 0.07 -8.40
CA VAL A 103 22.13 0.43 -9.82
C VAL A 103 21.48 -0.70 -10.63
N LYS A 104 21.45 -1.93 -10.09
CA LYS A 104 20.81 -3.10 -10.71
C LYS A 104 19.44 -3.41 -10.07
N ALA A 105 18.90 -2.50 -9.27
CA ALA A 105 17.60 -2.69 -8.65
C ALA A 105 16.50 -2.76 -9.71
N GLU A 106 15.56 -3.68 -9.51
CA GLU A 106 14.38 -3.83 -10.36
C GLU A 106 13.28 -2.83 -9.95
N PRO A 107 12.37 -2.45 -10.85
CA PRO A 107 11.37 -1.42 -10.56
C PRO A 107 10.50 -1.70 -9.33
N TRP A 108 10.11 -2.96 -9.13
CA TRP A 108 9.31 -3.37 -7.96
C TRP A 108 10.07 -3.18 -6.64
N GLN A 109 11.41 -3.20 -6.65
CA GLN A 109 12.20 -2.93 -5.44
C GLN A 109 12.13 -1.45 -5.06
N GLY A 110 12.14 -0.55 -6.05
CA GLY A 110 11.86 0.87 -5.82
C GLY A 110 10.44 1.10 -5.28
N ALA A 111 9.46 0.36 -5.82
CA ALA A 111 8.08 0.38 -5.35
C ALA A 111 7.97 -0.07 -3.88
N LEU A 112 8.54 -1.23 -3.54
CA LEU A 112 8.49 -1.79 -2.20
C LEU A 112 9.24 -0.93 -1.19
N LYS A 113 10.41 -0.38 -1.56
CA LYS A 113 11.15 0.57 -0.72
C LYS A 113 10.29 1.76 -0.32
N TRP A 114 9.57 2.32 -1.30
CA TRP A 114 8.68 3.45 -1.06
C TRP A 114 7.53 3.05 -0.13
N LEU A 115 6.89 1.89 -0.35
CA LEU A 115 5.82 1.39 0.53
C LEU A 115 6.31 1.16 1.97
N LEU A 116 7.49 0.58 2.17
CA LEU A 116 8.08 0.38 3.49
C LEU A 116 8.32 1.72 4.20
N SER A 117 8.82 2.73 3.48
CA SER A 117 9.04 4.06 4.03
C SER A 117 7.73 4.81 4.33
N THR A 118 6.69 4.63 3.52
CA THR A 118 5.42 5.37 3.64
C THR A 118 4.46 4.74 4.64
N TYR A 119 4.42 3.40 4.70
CA TYR A 119 3.43 2.65 5.48
C TYR A 119 4.03 1.81 6.61
N HIS A 120 5.35 1.85 6.79
CA HIS A 120 6.05 1.15 7.88
C HIS A 120 5.70 -0.35 7.95
N GLY A 121 5.62 -1.01 6.78
CA GLY A 121 5.32 -2.45 6.66
C GLY A 121 3.83 -2.82 6.67
N LEU A 122 2.91 -1.85 6.76
CA LEU A 122 1.47 -2.12 6.72
C LEU A 122 0.92 -2.33 5.29
N VAL A 123 1.71 -2.04 4.27
CA VAL A 123 1.35 -2.18 2.86
C VAL A 123 2.45 -2.91 2.11
N GLU A 124 2.03 -3.83 1.24
CA GLU A 124 2.90 -4.63 0.39
C GLU A 124 2.48 -4.54 -1.07
N LEU A 125 3.34 -5.01 -1.98
CA LEU A 125 2.97 -5.21 -3.37
C LEU A 125 2.07 -6.44 -3.50
N VAL A 126 1.12 -6.40 -4.44
CA VAL A 126 0.33 -7.59 -4.78
C VAL A 126 1.19 -8.61 -5.54
N THR A 127 2.03 -8.12 -6.45
CA THR A 127 2.96 -8.88 -7.30
C THR A 127 4.22 -8.06 -7.59
N THR A 128 5.30 -8.71 -7.99
CA THR A 128 6.52 -8.04 -8.51
C THR A 128 6.38 -7.60 -9.95
N GLU A 129 5.36 -8.09 -10.67
CA GLU A 129 5.04 -7.63 -12.03
C GLU A 129 4.14 -6.38 -11.98
N PRO A 130 4.40 -5.37 -12.83
CA PRO A 130 3.53 -4.21 -12.94
C PRO A 130 2.20 -4.58 -13.62
N VAL A 131 1.10 -4.02 -13.13
CA VAL A 131 -0.24 -4.22 -13.71
C VAL A 131 -0.45 -3.36 -14.96
N ALA A 132 0.30 -2.26 -15.10
CA ALA A 132 0.39 -1.43 -16.28
C ALA A 132 1.80 -0.88 -16.48
N GLU A 133 2.15 -0.57 -17.72
CA GLU A 133 3.41 0.06 -18.08
C GLU A 133 3.17 0.98 -19.27
N ASP A 134 3.76 2.17 -19.22
CA ASP A 134 3.81 3.09 -20.36
C ASP A 134 5.27 3.51 -20.66
N ALA A 135 5.46 4.53 -21.49
CA ALA A 135 6.80 4.97 -21.88
C ALA A 135 7.62 5.53 -20.71
N GLY A 136 6.98 6.09 -19.67
CA GLY A 136 7.65 6.82 -18.59
C GLY A 136 7.51 6.19 -17.21
N THR A 137 6.62 5.22 -17.03
CA THR A 137 6.24 4.70 -15.72
C THR A 137 5.89 3.20 -15.73
N TRP A 138 6.07 2.57 -14.58
CA TRP A 138 5.46 1.31 -14.21
C TRP A 138 4.37 1.56 -13.16
N LEU A 139 3.25 0.87 -13.27
CA LEU A 139 2.17 0.92 -12.29
C LEU A 139 2.04 -0.43 -11.59
N PHE A 140 2.24 -0.42 -10.28
CA PHE A 140 2.11 -1.58 -9.41
C PHE A 140 0.81 -1.52 -8.63
N ALA A 141 0.22 -2.68 -8.37
CA ALA A 141 -0.85 -2.81 -7.38
C ALA A 141 -0.25 -3.07 -6.00
N CYS A 142 -0.82 -2.43 -4.97
CA CYS A 142 -0.45 -2.63 -3.58
C CYS A 142 -1.68 -2.91 -2.72
N ARG A 143 -1.48 -3.55 -1.58
CA ARG A 143 -2.55 -3.91 -0.65
C ARG A 143 -2.07 -3.83 0.79
N THR A 144 -3.02 -3.75 1.73
CA THR A 144 -2.68 -3.89 3.14
C THR A 144 -2.18 -5.30 3.44
N THR A 145 -1.20 -5.39 4.34
CA THR A 145 -0.81 -6.65 4.95
C THR A 145 -1.94 -7.14 5.88
N ALA A 146 -2.07 -8.45 6.04
CA ALA A 146 -3.08 -9.00 6.95
C ALA A 146 -2.76 -8.57 8.39
N GLN A 147 -3.76 -8.01 9.08
CA GLN A 147 -3.67 -7.64 10.49
C GLN A 147 -4.67 -8.44 11.33
N PRO A 148 -4.41 -8.68 12.64
CA PRO A 148 -5.38 -9.31 13.52
C PRO A 148 -6.74 -8.59 13.46
N GLY A 149 -7.80 -9.32 13.10
CA GLY A 149 -9.16 -8.78 12.95
C GLY A 149 -9.46 -8.09 11.61
N TYR A 150 -8.46 -7.85 10.75
CA TYR A 150 -8.62 -7.23 9.44
C TYR A 150 -7.82 -7.99 8.37
N PRO A 151 -8.35 -9.12 7.85
CA PRO A 151 -7.67 -9.87 6.82
C PRO A 151 -7.76 -9.14 5.48
N ARG A 152 -6.62 -8.59 5.02
CA ARG A 152 -6.40 -8.05 3.66
C ARG A 152 -7.50 -7.07 3.19
N THR A 153 -7.82 -6.07 4.03
CA THR A 153 -8.75 -5.01 3.64
C THR A 153 -8.23 -4.28 2.38
N PRO A 154 -9.03 -4.14 1.31
CA PRO A 154 -8.59 -3.40 0.13
C PRO A 154 -8.27 -1.95 0.47
N MET A 155 -7.20 -1.41 -0.10
CA MET A 155 -6.86 0.01 0.04
C MET A 155 -7.71 0.86 -0.90
N LEU A 156 -7.93 2.12 -0.54
CA LEU A 156 -8.46 3.09 -1.48
C LEU A 156 -7.36 3.52 -2.46
N THR A 157 -6.14 3.77 -1.96
CA THR A 157 -4.96 4.09 -2.77
C THR A 157 -4.13 2.84 -3.10
N ALA A 158 -4.75 1.87 -3.79
CA ALA A 158 -4.17 0.55 -4.09
C ALA A 158 -3.23 0.50 -5.32
N SER A 159 -2.79 1.64 -5.86
CA SER A 159 -1.84 1.69 -6.98
C SER A 159 -0.64 2.57 -6.68
N LEU A 160 0.54 2.15 -7.11
CA LEU A 160 1.80 2.88 -6.96
C LEU A 160 2.46 3.04 -8.33
N VAL A 161 2.71 4.27 -8.72
CA VAL A 161 3.47 4.61 -9.92
C VAL A 161 4.95 4.71 -9.57
N VAL A 162 5.79 4.04 -10.37
CA VAL A 162 7.25 4.09 -10.29
C VAL A 162 7.77 4.70 -11.61
N PRO A 163 8.40 5.88 -11.57
CA PRO A 163 9.05 6.48 -12.74
C PRO A 163 10.19 5.61 -13.29
N LYS A 164 10.34 5.58 -14.63
CA LYS A 164 11.48 4.92 -15.32
C LYS A 164 12.77 5.74 -15.26
N GLU A 165 12.61 7.05 -15.36
CA GLU A 165 13.67 8.03 -15.17
C GLU A 165 13.79 8.40 -13.68
N PRO A 166 14.88 9.07 -13.24
CA PRO A 166 15.05 9.47 -11.85
C PRO A 166 13.83 10.23 -11.31
N GLY A 167 13.10 9.60 -10.39
CA GLY A 167 11.89 10.15 -9.81
C GLY A 167 11.45 9.35 -8.59
N THR A 168 10.73 10.00 -7.68
CA THR A 168 10.18 9.35 -6.49
C THR A 168 8.87 8.65 -6.85
N PRO A 169 8.67 7.38 -6.47
CA PRO A 169 7.37 6.73 -6.61
C PRO A 169 6.24 7.51 -5.93
N PHE A 170 5.01 7.36 -6.43
CA PHE A 170 3.84 8.06 -5.91
C PHE A 170 2.54 7.30 -6.17
N HIS A 171 1.54 7.45 -5.30
CA HIS A 171 0.18 7.02 -5.63
C HIS A 171 -0.42 7.93 -6.70
N PRO A 172 -1.05 7.41 -7.77
CA PRO A 172 -1.76 8.26 -8.71
C PRO A 172 -3.07 8.78 -8.09
N ALA A 173 -3.65 9.82 -8.67
CA ALA A 173 -4.88 10.45 -8.21
C ALA A 173 -6.05 9.43 -8.12
N ALA A 174 -6.89 9.56 -7.10
CA ALA A 174 -7.98 8.59 -6.85
C ALA A 174 -9.13 8.70 -7.87
N ASP A 175 -9.41 9.90 -8.38
CA ASP A 175 -10.48 10.18 -9.34
C ASP A 175 -10.17 9.65 -10.75
N ASP A 176 -8.93 9.81 -11.21
CA ASP A 176 -8.46 9.28 -12.51
C ASP A 176 -6.99 8.84 -12.46
N PRO A 177 -6.70 7.64 -11.93
CA PRO A 177 -5.31 7.20 -11.74
C PRO A 177 -4.56 7.03 -13.07
N TRP A 178 -5.27 6.71 -14.14
CA TRP A 178 -4.69 6.46 -15.47
C TRP A 178 -4.27 7.76 -16.13
N ARG A 179 -5.15 8.76 -16.11
CA ARG A 179 -4.83 10.08 -16.65
C ARG A 179 -3.72 10.74 -15.86
N ASP A 180 -3.70 10.57 -14.54
CA ASP A 180 -2.66 11.13 -13.68
C ASP A 180 -1.27 10.51 -13.94
N ALA A 181 -1.21 9.19 -14.14
CA ALA A 181 0.02 8.51 -14.54
C ALA A 181 0.48 8.96 -15.94
N ALA A 182 -0.43 9.00 -16.92
CA ALA A 182 -0.11 9.44 -18.28
C ALA A 182 0.35 10.91 -18.33
N ALA A 183 -0.24 11.78 -17.50
CA ALA A 183 0.18 13.18 -17.39
C ALA A 183 1.61 13.30 -16.85
N TYR A 184 2.01 12.45 -15.91
CA TYR A 184 3.39 12.40 -15.43
C TYR A 184 4.36 11.95 -16.54
N THR A 185 3.99 10.94 -17.33
CA THR A 185 4.79 10.51 -18.49
C THR A 185 5.01 11.63 -19.51
N GLN A 186 4.00 12.49 -19.71
CA GLN A 186 4.10 13.64 -20.62
C GLN A 186 4.92 14.79 -20.04
N ASN A 187 4.83 15.02 -18.73
CA ASN A 187 5.56 16.08 -18.04
C ASN A 187 6.08 15.59 -16.67
N PRO A 188 7.28 14.97 -16.64
CA PRO A 188 7.83 14.38 -15.42
C PRO A 188 8.37 15.46 -14.49
N GLU A 189 7.49 16.02 -13.66
CA GLU A 189 7.84 16.99 -12.63
C GLU A 189 7.83 16.37 -11.24
N SER A 190 8.68 16.89 -10.35
CA SER A 190 8.63 16.52 -8.93
C SER A 190 7.26 16.88 -8.36
N ARG A 191 6.61 15.90 -7.73
CA ARG A 191 5.28 16.10 -7.15
C ARG A 191 5.38 16.73 -5.77
N ASP A 192 4.80 17.91 -5.61
CA ASP A 192 4.64 18.55 -4.30
C ASP A 192 3.82 17.65 -3.35
N PRO A 193 4.33 17.32 -2.14
CA PRO A 193 3.64 16.44 -1.21
C PRO A 193 2.24 16.91 -0.81
N GLN A 194 2.01 18.22 -0.68
CA GLN A 194 0.69 18.74 -0.29
C GLN A 194 -0.33 18.57 -1.42
N THR A 195 0.08 18.88 -2.64
CA THR A 195 -0.72 18.67 -3.85
C THR A 195 -1.03 17.19 -4.04
N GLN A 196 -0.03 16.33 -3.83
CA GLN A 196 -0.21 14.89 -3.89
C GLN A 196 -1.20 14.39 -2.82
N ALA A 197 -1.11 14.88 -1.59
CA ALA A 197 -2.05 14.51 -0.53
C ALA A 197 -3.50 14.92 -0.86
N ARG A 198 -3.72 16.02 -1.60
CA ARG A 198 -5.07 16.40 -2.05
C ARG A 198 -5.60 15.45 -3.13
N ARG A 199 -4.74 15.02 -4.06
CA ARG A 199 -5.08 14.06 -5.14
C ARG A 199 -5.45 12.65 -4.63
N LEU A 200 -5.17 12.34 -3.38
CA LEU A 200 -5.49 11.05 -2.77
C LEU A 200 -6.71 11.12 -1.83
N ASN A 201 -7.21 12.31 -1.55
CA ASN A 201 -8.11 12.52 -0.41
C ASN A 201 -9.60 12.33 -0.71
N ALA A 202 -9.96 11.32 -1.51
CA ALA A 202 -11.36 11.00 -1.80
C ALA A 202 -12.20 10.84 -0.53
N ARG A 203 -11.61 10.28 0.54
CA ARG A 203 -12.26 10.12 1.85
C ARG A 203 -12.61 11.44 2.53
N GLY A 204 -11.67 12.37 2.63
CA GLY A 204 -11.93 13.69 3.21
C GLY A 204 -12.96 14.45 2.36
N CYS A 205 -12.81 14.40 1.05
CA CYS A 205 -13.69 15.06 0.09
C CYS A 205 -15.14 14.58 0.19
N VAL A 206 -15.40 13.27 0.26
CA VAL A 206 -16.78 12.75 0.35
C VAL A 206 -17.44 13.09 1.68
N VAL A 207 -16.68 13.10 2.79
CA VAL A 207 -17.18 13.54 4.10
C VAL A 207 -17.51 15.03 4.08
N THR A 208 -16.66 15.85 3.45
CA THR A 208 -16.93 17.28 3.30
C THR A 208 -18.16 17.54 2.45
N MET A 209 -18.36 16.77 1.38
CA MET A 209 -19.57 16.86 0.55
C MET A 209 -20.82 16.53 1.36
N ALA A 210 -20.81 15.42 2.11
CA ALA A 210 -21.92 15.05 2.99
C ALA A 210 -22.25 16.14 4.01
N ALA A 211 -21.22 16.68 4.68
CA ALA A 211 -21.40 17.75 5.66
C ALA A 211 -21.97 19.03 5.02
N ALA A 212 -21.50 19.41 3.82
CA ALA A 212 -22.01 20.57 3.10
C ALA A 212 -23.50 20.42 2.73
N ILE A 213 -23.92 19.24 2.28
CA ILE A 213 -25.33 18.91 1.96
C ILE A 213 -26.20 18.94 3.21
N ALA A 214 -25.65 18.53 4.36
CA ALA A 214 -26.29 18.65 5.67
C ALA A 214 -26.25 20.08 6.27
N GLY A 215 -25.79 21.09 5.53
CA GLY A 215 -25.74 22.48 5.99
C GLY A 215 -24.60 22.80 6.96
N ALA A 216 -23.59 21.94 7.06
CA ALA A 216 -22.40 22.11 7.91
C ALA A 216 -21.12 22.20 7.05
N PRO A 217 -20.74 23.40 6.56
CA PRO A 217 -19.55 23.57 5.73
C PRO A 217 -18.29 23.06 6.43
N SER A 218 -17.49 22.29 5.72
CA SER A 218 -16.22 21.75 6.22
C SER A 218 -15.14 21.82 5.15
N CYS A 219 -13.90 21.52 5.52
CA CYS A 219 -12.78 21.41 4.59
C CYS A 219 -12.05 20.08 4.79
N PRO A 220 -11.65 19.41 3.69
CA PRO A 220 -11.00 18.11 3.80
C PRO A 220 -9.54 18.30 4.23
N LEU A 221 -9.15 17.66 5.34
CA LEU A 221 -7.75 17.62 5.79
C LEU A 221 -6.90 16.79 4.83
N PRO A 222 -5.63 17.12 4.58
CA PRO A 222 -4.76 16.37 3.67
C PRO A 222 -4.75 14.86 3.95
N TRP A 223 -4.64 14.06 2.89
CA TRP A 223 -4.46 12.62 3.03
C TRP A 223 -3.17 12.28 3.81
N GLN A 224 -3.21 11.20 4.58
CA GLN A 224 -2.08 10.64 5.30
C GLN A 224 -2.06 9.12 5.11
N PRO A 225 -0.88 8.46 5.14
CA PRO A 225 -0.80 7.01 5.00
C PRO A 225 -1.69 6.23 5.99
N ALA A 226 -1.85 6.73 7.21
CA ALA A 226 -2.74 6.14 8.23
C ALA A 226 -4.22 6.10 7.82
N HIS A 227 -4.62 6.84 6.77
CA HIS A 227 -5.97 6.79 6.23
C HIS A 227 -6.27 5.49 5.48
N GLU A 228 -5.24 4.77 5.04
CA GLU A 228 -5.35 3.45 4.38
C GLU A 228 -5.21 2.29 5.36
N ALA A 229 -5.21 2.55 6.66
CA ALA A 229 -5.09 1.50 7.67
C ALA A 229 -6.17 0.41 7.48
N PRO A 230 -5.86 -0.85 7.78
CA PRO A 230 -6.84 -1.94 7.68
C PRO A 230 -8.15 -1.60 8.40
N GLY A 231 -9.29 -1.87 7.76
CA GLY A 231 -10.61 -1.48 8.25
C GLY A 231 -11.03 -0.02 8.00
N TRP A 232 -10.30 0.73 7.15
CA TRP A 232 -10.58 2.15 6.90
C TRP A 232 -12.03 2.41 6.45
N TRP A 233 -12.63 1.51 5.67
CA TRP A 233 -13.98 1.64 5.14
C TRP A 233 -15.00 1.53 6.27
N GLU A 234 -14.89 0.51 7.11
CA GLU A 234 -15.76 0.32 8.28
C GLU A 234 -15.62 1.49 9.26
N LEU A 235 -14.41 2.00 9.47
CA LEU A 235 -14.16 3.16 10.33
C LEU A 235 -14.76 4.45 9.76
N LEU A 236 -14.66 4.65 8.44
CA LEU A 236 -15.28 5.77 7.74
C LEU A 236 -16.80 5.74 7.94
N LEU A 237 -17.44 4.60 7.65
CA LEU A 237 -18.89 4.46 7.78
C LEU A 237 -19.33 4.61 9.24
N ARG A 238 -18.67 3.94 10.18
CA ARG A 238 -19.02 4.05 11.61
C ARG A 238 -18.97 5.49 12.11
N ARG A 239 -18.03 6.30 11.62
CA ARG A 239 -17.82 7.67 12.10
C ARG A 239 -18.71 8.70 11.40
N HIS A 240 -18.88 8.57 10.08
CA HIS A 240 -19.48 9.61 9.25
C HIS A 240 -20.81 9.19 8.61
N PHE A 241 -21.09 7.90 8.53
CA PHE A 241 -22.32 7.36 7.95
C PHE A 241 -22.89 6.21 8.83
N PRO A 242 -23.12 6.44 10.14
CA PRO A 242 -23.39 5.36 11.10
C PRO A 242 -24.71 4.62 10.84
N ALA A 243 -25.65 5.26 10.14
CA ALA A 243 -26.93 4.67 9.76
C ALA A 243 -26.90 3.99 8.38
N SER A 244 -25.73 3.89 7.75
CA SER A 244 -25.60 3.33 6.41
C SER A 244 -25.75 1.81 6.39
N GLU A 245 -26.45 1.32 5.37
CA GLU A 245 -26.51 -0.08 4.99
C GLU A 245 -25.61 -0.29 3.78
N GLN A 246 -24.71 -1.27 3.83
CA GLN A 246 -23.81 -1.55 2.72
C GLN A 246 -24.45 -2.49 1.70
N LEU A 247 -24.49 -2.06 0.44
CA LEU A 247 -25.01 -2.81 -0.69
C LEU A 247 -23.89 -3.00 -1.72
N ARG A 248 -23.69 -4.24 -2.17
CA ARG A 248 -22.76 -4.55 -3.26
C ARG A 248 -23.53 -4.47 -4.58
N CYS A 249 -23.04 -3.67 -5.50
CA CYS A 249 -23.63 -3.42 -6.81
C CYS A 249 -22.58 -3.70 -7.89
N ALA A 250 -22.99 -4.40 -8.96
CA ALA A 250 -22.12 -4.68 -10.09
C ALA A 250 -22.07 -3.52 -11.10
N THR A 251 -23.11 -2.68 -11.13
CA THR A 251 -23.25 -1.58 -12.11
C THR A 251 -23.82 -0.32 -11.47
N TRP A 252 -23.63 0.81 -12.15
CA TRP A 252 -24.22 2.10 -11.74
C TRP A 252 -25.76 2.06 -11.76
N ASP A 253 -26.36 1.37 -12.73
CA ASP A 253 -27.81 1.18 -12.80
C ASP A 253 -28.36 0.47 -11.57
N GLU A 254 -27.62 -0.49 -11.01
CA GLU A 254 -27.99 -1.10 -9.73
C GLU A 254 -27.95 -0.10 -8.59
N VAL A 255 -26.91 0.74 -8.50
CA VAL A 255 -26.84 1.80 -7.48
C VAL A 255 -28.03 2.74 -7.58
N VAL A 256 -28.36 3.19 -8.80
CA VAL A 256 -29.51 4.06 -9.09
C VAL A 256 -30.81 3.39 -8.63
N ARG A 257 -31.07 2.16 -9.09
CA ARG A 257 -32.27 1.40 -8.69
C ARG A 257 -32.37 1.24 -7.17
N ARG A 258 -31.26 0.93 -6.48
CA ARG A 258 -31.25 0.78 -5.02
C ARG A 258 -31.57 2.08 -4.29
N ALA A 259 -31.12 3.22 -4.82
CA ALA A 259 -31.43 4.53 -4.28
C ALA A 259 -32.90 4.92 -4.55
N GLU A 260 -33.42 4.62 -5.74
CA GLU A 260 -34.83 4.85 -6.10
C GLU A 260 -35.81 4.01 -5.28
N GLU A 261 -35.52 2.71 -5.09
CA GLU A 261 -36.31 1.78 -4.26
C GLU A 261 -36.47 2.25 -2.81
N THR A 262 -35.50 3.01 -2.32
CA THR A 262 -35.49 3.54 -0.95
C THR A 262 -36.32 4.82 -0.81
N GLY A 263 -36.51 5.53 -1.93
CA GLY A 263 -37.32 6.73 -2.03
C GLY A 263 -36.52 8.03 -2.07
N PRO A 264 -37.22 9.17 -2.29
CA PRO A 264 -36.61 10.49 -2.33
C PRO A 264 -35.79 10.81 -1.06
N ASP A 265 -34.72 11.57 -1.23
CA ASP A 265 -33.74 11.95 -0.21
C ASP A 265 -32.90 10.78 0.34
N THR A 266 -32.83 9.67 -0.40
CA THR A 266 -31.84 8.63 -0.14
C THR A 266 -30.44 9.16 -0.44
N GLN A 267 -29.52 9.01 0.50
CA GLN A 267 -28.16 9.53 0.41
C GLN A 267 -27.15 8.39 0.59
N GLY A 268 -25.87 8.65 0.34
CA GLY A 268 -24.82 7.72 0.75
C GLY A 268 -23.50 7.92 0.03
N VAL A 269 -22.59 6.99 0.28
CA VAL A 269 -21.27 6.96 -0.35
C VAL A 269 -21.15 5.71 -1.20
N VAL A 270 -20.63 5.85 -2.41
CA VAL A 270 -20.31 4.76 -3.31
C VAL A 270 -18.80 4.62 -3.34
N TRP A 271 -18.29 3.48 -2.87
CA TRP A 271 -16.91 3.09 -3.09
C TRP A 271 -16.78 2.38 -4.43
N VAL A 272 -16.09 3.05 -5.35
CA VAL A 272 -15.75 2.54 -6.67
C VAL A 272 -14.48 1.72 -6.56
N ARG A 273 -14.62 0.39 -6.70
CA ARG A 273 -13.49 -0.54 -6.71
C ARG A 273 -13.13 -0.85 -8.15
N ARG A 274 -11.84 -0.71 -8.48
CA ARG A 274 -11.33 -0.89 -9.85
C ARG A 274 -10.41 -2.10 -9.91
N ALA A 275 -10.35 -2.74 -11.07
CA ALA A 275 -9.37 -3.77 -11.36
C ALA A 275 -8.73 -3.56 -12.72
N LEU A 276 -7.43 -3.85 -12.79
CA LEU A 276 -6.67 -3.88 -14.03
C LEU A 276 -6.00 -5.25 -14.14
N ARG A 277 -6.22 -5.94 -15.27
CA ARG A 277 -5.72 -7.31 -15.49
C ARG A 277 -6.09 -8.29 -14.36
N GLY A 278 -7.29 -8.13 -13.78
CA GLY A 278 -7.78 -8.97 -12.68
C GLY A 278 -7.19 -8.64 -11.30
N VAL A 279 -6.36 -7.61 -11.19
CA VAL A 279 -5.76 -7.14 -9.94
C VAL A 279 -6.42 -5.84 -9.50
N GLU A 280 -6.83 -5.75 -8.25
CA GLU A 280 -7.43 -4.53 -7.70
C GLU A 280 -6.41 -3.38 -7.66
N VAL A 281 -6.88 -2.19 -8.02
CA VAL A 281 -6.11 -0.94 -8.19
C VAL A 281 -6.83 0.22 -7.51
N SER A 282 -6.22 1.40 -7.45
CA SER A 282 -6.77 2.57 -6.74
C SER A 282 -8.25 2.81 -7.09
N GLY A 283 -9.07 2.84 -6.05
CA GLY A 283 -10.50 3.12 -6.13
C GLY A 283 -10.81 4.61 -5.97
N HIS A 284 -12.09 4.92 -5.89
CA HIS A 284 -12.59 6.28 -5.63
C HIS A 284 -13.83 6.25 -4.72
N LEU A 285 -14.18 7.40 -4.14
CA LEU A 285 -15.39 7.58 -3.35
C LEU A 285 -16.24 8.68 -3.96
N LEU A 286 -17.48 8.36 -4.26
CA LEU A 286 -18.48 9.30 -4.77
C LEU A 286 -19.63 9.44 -3.79
N TYR A 287 -20.21 10.63 -3.70
CA TYR A 287 -21.43 10.85 -2.94
C TYR A 287 -22.64 10.63 -3.84
N ALA A 288 -23.66 9.92 -3.36
CA ALA A 288 -24.91 9.67 -4.08
C ALA A 288 -26.07 10.34 -3.36
N HIS A 289 -26.95 11.00 -4.11
CA HIS A 289 -28.19 11.58 -3.60
C HIS A 289 -29.36 11.36 -4.56
N ASN A 290 -30.46 10.84 -4.04
CA ASN A 290 -31.73 10.73 -4.75
C ASN A 290 -32.56 12.00 -4.51
N ASN A 291 -32.43 12.98 -5.40
CA ASN A 291 -33.21 14.21 -5.34
C ASN A 291 -34.55 14.02 -6.08
N GLY A 292 -35.62 13.72 -5.34
CA GLY A 292 -36.97 13.67 -5.90
C GLY A 292 -37.19 12.59 -6.97
N GLY A 293 -36.42 11.49 -6.92
CA GLY A 293 -36.46 10.40 -7.90
C GLY A 293 -35.33 10.46 -8.94
N ALA A 294 -34.53 11.53 -8.97
CA ALA A 294 -33.34 11.62 -9.81
C ALA A 294 -32.07 11.38 -8.97
N VAL A 295 -31.37 10.29 -9.25
CA VAL A 295 -30.12 9.96 -8.55
C VAL A 295 -28.95 10.73 -9.17
N THR A 296 -28.30 11.55 -8.37
CA THR A 296 -27.11 12.33 -8.73
C THR A 296 -25.88 11.78 -8.01
N PHE A 297 -24.76 11.70 -8.74
CA PHE A 297 -23.46 11.35 -8.18
C PHE A 297 -22.55 12.58 -8.18
N LEU A 298 -21.98 12.89 -7.03
CA LEU A 298 -21.10 14.03 -6.81
C LEU A 298 -19.69 13.56 -6.48
N ASP A 299 -18.71 14.18 -7.09
CA ASP A 299 -17.30 13.95 -6.84
C ASP A 299 -16.73 15.13 -6.04
N GLY A 300 -16.46 14.88 -4.76
CA GLY A 300 -15.88 15.90 -3.88
C GLY A 300 -14.42 16.24 -4.18
N MET A 301 -13.73 15.45 -4.99
CA MET A 301 -12.35 15.75 -5.41
C MET A 301 -12.32 16.74 -6.56
N THR A 302 -13.24 16.62 -7.52
CA THR A 302 -13.36 17.55 -8.65
C THR A 302 -14.31 18.70 -8.37
N GLY A 303 -15.11 18.59 -7.30
CA GLY A 303 -16.08 19.59 -6.89
C GLY A 303 -17.33 19.64 -7.78
N GLY A 304 -17.72 18.54 -8.43
CA GLY A 304 -18.80 18.56 -9.41
C GLY A 304 -19.53 17.24 -9.60
N LEU A 305 -20.25 17.11 -10.72
CA LEU A 305 -20.85 15.83 -11.12
C LEU A 305 -19.75 14.79 -11.34
N ALA A 306 -19.98 13.60 -10.80
CA ALA A 306 -19.02 12.53 -10.91
C ALA A 306 -18.95 11.96 -12.33
N ARG A 307 -17.73 11.66 -12.77
CA ARG A 307 -17.51 10.80 -13.94
C ARG A 307 -17.66 9.35 -13.50
N LEU A 308 -18.65 8.66 -14.03
CA LEU A 308 -18.93 7.27 -13.67
C LEU A 308 -18.01 6.31 -14.44
N ASP A 309 -17.26 5.50 -13.70
CA ASP A 309 -16.40 4.48 -14.29
C ASP A 309 -17.23 3.34 -14.89
N THR A 310 -17.05 3.08 -16.18
CA THR A 310 -17.72 2.00 -16.91
C THR A 310 -16.76 0.89 -17.36
N ALA A 311 -15.46 1.16 -17.37
CA ALA A 311 -14.41 0.21 -17.74
C ALA A 311 -13.50 -0.08 -16.54
N GLY A 312 -13.05 -1.33 -16.40
CA GLY A 312 -12.19 -1.74 -15.28
C GLY A 312 -12.88 -1.67 -13.91
N LEU A 313 -14.21 -1.64 -13.87
CA LEU A 313 -14.99 -1.69 -12.64
C LEU A 313 -14.94 -3.12 -12.08
N LEU A 314 -14.49 -3.25 -10.84
CA LEU A 314 -14.52 -4.51 -10.09
C LEU A 314 -15.85 -4.64 -9.36
N GLU A 315 -16.25 -3.59 -8.64
CA GLU A 315 -17.45 -3.56 -7.81
C GLU A 315 -17.78 -2.13 -7.38
N LEU A 316 -19.05 -1.86 -7.10
CA LEU A 316 -19.51 -0.67 -6.39
C LEU A 316 -20.05 -1.08 -5.02
N VAL A 317 -19.49 -0.52 -3.95
CA VAL A 317 -20.03 -0.70 -2.60
C VAL A 317 -20.78 0.56 -2.21
N PHE A 318 -22.11 0.50 -2.24
CA PHE A 318 -22.99 1.60 -1.89
C PHE A 318 -23.36 1.54 -0.41
N ALA A 319 -22.76 2.41 0.40
CA ALA A 319 -23.17 2.67 1.77
C ALA A 319 -24.35 3.64 1.77
N ARG A 320 -25.56 3.07 1.71
CA ARG A 320 -26.82 3.78 1.58
C ARG A 320 -27.38 4.22 2.92
N VAL A 321 -27.73 5.49 3.05
CA VAL A 321 -28.44 6.09 4.18
C VAL A 321 -29.89 6.35 3.77
N ARG A 322 -30.85 5.87 4.58
CA ARG A 322 -32.28 6.05 4.33
C ARG A 322 -32.73 7.47 4.68
N PRO A 323 -33.79 7.99 4.02
CA PRO A 323 -34.40 9.27 4.38
C PRO A 323 -34.82 9.29 5.87
N GLY A 324 -34.63 10.42 6.55
CA GLY A 324 -34.98 10.57 7.96
C GLY A 324 -34.02 9.94 8.96
N GLY A 325 -32.85 9.46 8.51
CA GLY A 325 -31.68 9.33 9.37
C GLY A 325 -31.30 10.69 9.98
N ALA A 326 -30.54 10.71 11.08
CA ALA A 326 -30.27 11.91 11.87
C ALA A 326 -29.54 13.08 11.16
N GLU A 327 -29.32 13.00 9.84
CA GLU A 327 -28.79 14.05 8.99
C GLU A 327 -29.89 14.49 8.02
N ARG A 328 -30.66 15.51 8.40
CA ARG A 328 -31.63 16.15 7.51
C ARG A 328 -30.86 17.13 6.62
N ALA A 329 -30.86 16.92 5.31
CA ALA A 329 -30.24 17.82 4.34
C ALA A 329 -31.21 18.96 4.01
N ASP A 330 -31.13 20.05 4.76
CA ASP A 330 -32.02 21.20 4.56
C ASP A 330 -31.59 22.11 3.37
N ASP A 331 -30.43 21.89 2.72
CA ASP A 331 -29.92 22.83 1.70
C ASP A 331 -29.12 22.19 0.52
N PHE A 332 -29.71 21.23 -0.19
CA PHE A 332 -29.11 20.60 -1.38
C PHE A 332 -28.80 21.59 -2.52
N GLU A 333 -29.66 22.59 -2.73
CA GLU A 333 -29.51 23.61 -3.78
C GLU A 333 -28.32 24.55 -3.54
N ALA A 334 -27.87 24.72 -2.29
CA ALA A 334 -26.66 25.49 -1.99
C ALA A 334 -25.38 24.69 -2.25
N ALA A 335 -25.40 23.37 -2.11
CA ALA A 335 -24.27 22.50 -2.43
C ALA A 335 -24.01 22.48 -3.96
N LEU A 336 -25.08 22.35 -4.76
CA LEU A 336 -25.01 22.42 -6.23
C LEU A 336 -24.47 23.76 -6.76
N ARG A 337 -24.73 24.87 -6.06
CA ARG A 337 -24.27 26.21 -6.48
C ARG A 337 -22.82 26.53 -6.12
N LYS A 338 -22.19 25.71 -5.27
CA LYS A 338 -20.78 25.83 -4.87
C LYS A 338 -19.86 24.83 -5.58
N ALA A 339 -20.46 23.83 -6.23
CA ALA A 339 -19.85 22.93 -7.19
C ALA A 339 -19.73 23.62 -8.56
#